data_AF-S0FDE8-F1
#
_entry.id   AF-S0FDE8-F1
#
_cell.length_a   1.000
_cell.length_b   1.000
_cell.length_c   1.000
_cell.angle_alpha   90.00
_cell.angle_beta   90.00
_cell.angle_gamma   90.00
#
_symmetry.space_group_name_H-M   'P 1'
#
loop_
_entity.id
_entity.type
_entity.pdbx_description
1 polymer ?
#
loop_
_entity_poly.entity_id
_entity_poly.type
_entity_poly.pdbx_seq_one_letter_code
_entity_poly.pdbx_strand_id
1 'polypeptide(L)' 'PEELIRTGNEERQEVAKDKLKRTTPHKGSIMVTIRTREGLCIQKKGLDYQGLKTLVEKLEGLC' A
#
# COMPACT_ATOMS: atom_id res chain seq x y z
N PRO A 1 -12.75 34.59 -26.26
CA PRO A 1 -11.61 35.21 -25.54
C PRO A 1 -12.14 35.95 -24.31
N GLU A 2 -12.51 35.21 -23.26
CA GLU A 2 -11.64 34.78 -22.15
C GLU A 2 -11.40 35.93 -21.16
N GLU A 3 -12.24 35.98 -20.13
CA GLU A 3 -12.04 36.83 -18.96
C GLU A 3 -11.72 35.99 -17.72
N LEU A 4 -10.58 36.35 -17.13
CA LEU A 4 -10.20 36.33 -15.71
C LEU A 4 -10.15 35.00 -14.95
N ILE A 5 -8.91 34.56 -14.78
CA ILE A 5 -8.45 33.83 -13.60
C ILE A 5 -8.49 34.78 -12.39
N ARG A 6 -9.28 34.44 -11.37
CA ARG A 6 -9.00 34.84 -9.98
C ARG A 6 -9.16 33.63 -9.06
N THR A 7 -8.05 33.33 -8.42
CA THR A 7 -7.75 32.26 -7.47
C THR A 7 -8.65 32.33 -6.23
N GLY A 8 -9.15 31.19 -5.78
CA GLY A 8 -9.81 31.06 -4.48
C GLY A 8 -10.18 29.62 -4.16
N ASN A 9 -9.31 28.91 -3.44
CA ASN A 9 -9.57 28.45 -2.07
C ASN A 9 -8.57 27.35 -1.68
N GLU A 10 -7.86 27.58 -0.57
CA GLU A 10 -7.15 26.54 0.17
C GLU A 10 -8.13 25.50 0.74
N GLU A 11 -7.54 24.35 1.03
CA GLU A 11 -7.95 23.38 2.05
C GLU A 11 -8.97 22.29 1.67
N ARG A 12 -8.56 21.06 2.03
CA ARG A 12 -9.35 19.83 2.24
C ARG A 12 -9.60 18.94 1.03
N GLN A 13 -8.72 17.95 0.84
CA GLN A 13 -8.99 16.61 1.39
C GLN A 13 -7.81 15.67 1.08
N GLU A 14 -6.84 15.69 1.99
CA GLU A 14 -6.19 14.46 2.41
C GLU A 14 -7.27 13.49 2.90
N VAL A 15 -7.68 12.56 2.05
CA VAL A 15 -8.23 11.28 2.52
C VAL A 15 -7.62 10.23 1.63
N ALA A 16 -6.69 9.48 2.23
CA ALA A 16 -6.17 8.22 1.74
C ALA A 16 -7.32 7.37 1.17
N LYS A 17 -7.53 7.45 -0.15
CA LYS A 17 -8.10 6.36 -0.90
C LYS A 17 -6.94 5.47 -1.29
N ASP A 18 -6.33 4.83 -0.28
CA ASP A 18 -5.81 3.48 -0.47
C ASP A 18 -7.03 2.66 -0.87
N LYS A 19 -7.31 2.70 -2.18
CA LYS A 19 -8.27 1.80 -2.78
C LYS A 19 -7.61 0.45 -2.58
N LEU A 20 -7.96 -0.22 -1.48
CA LEU A 20 -7.77 -1.66 -1.33
C LEU A 20 -8.59 -2.28 -2.45
N LYS A 21 -8.00 -2.28 -3.65
CA LYS A 21 -8.51 -2.95 -4.83
C LYS A 21 -8.67 -4.38 -4.33
N ARG A 22 -9.92 -4.81 -4.18
CA ARG A 22 -10.27 -6.22 -3.99
C ARG A 22 -9.69 -6.94 -5.19
N THR A 23 -8.44 -7.37 -5.06
CA THR A 23 -7.82 -8.26 -6.01
C THR A 23 -8.59 -9.57 -5.86
N THR A 24 -9.32 -9.93 -6.90
CA THR A 24 -9.78 -11.31 -7.11
C THR A 24 -8.63 -12.25 -6.76
N PRO A 25 -8.84 -13.42 -6.12
CA PRO A 25 -7.76 -14.34 -5.83
C PRO A 25 -7.01 -14.65 -7.13
N HIS A 26 -5.89 -13.98 -7.36
CA HIS A 26 -5.10 -14.20 -8.54
C HIS A 26 -4.50 -15.59 -8.32
N LYS A 27 -4.91 -16.59 -9.11
CA LYS A 27 -4.24 -17.90 -9.15
C LYS A 27 -2.74 -17.62 -9.35
N GLY A 28 -1.93 -17.86 -8.31
CA GLY A 28 -0.49 -17.58 -8.33
C GLY A 28 -0.03 -16.39 -7.48
N SER A 29 -0.88 -15.76 -6.67
CA SER A 29 -0.41 -14.70 -5.75
C SER A 29 0.34 -15.26 -4.54
N ILE A 30 1.44 -14.61 -4.16
CA ILE A 30 2.25 -14.94 -2.99
C ILE A 30 1.54 -14.46 -1.71
N MET A 31 1.60 -15.28 -0.67
CA MET A 31 1.17 -14.94 0.68
C MET A 31 2.37 -15.02 1.61
N VAL A 32 2.60 -13.95 2.36
CA VAL A 32 3.64 -13.88 3.38
C VAL A 32 2.98 -13.78 4.75
N THR A 33 3.49 -14.53 5.72
CA THR A 33 3.11 -14.41 7.13
C THR A 33 4.37 -14.15 7.95
N ILE A 34 4.38 -13.05 8.71
CA ILE A 34 5.46 -12.68 9.62
C ILE A 34 5.01 -13.03 11.04
N ARG A 35 5.84 -13.79 11.77
CA ARG A 35 5.60 -14.16 13.17
C ARG A 35 6.82 -13.80 14.01
N THR A 36 6.65 -12.96 15.02
CA THR A 36 7.69 -12.69 16.02
C THR A 36 7.47 -13.56 17.26
N ARG A 37 8.51 -13.67 18.09
CA ARG A 37 8.44 -14.43 19.34
C ARG A 37 7.55 -13.73 20.37
N GLU A 38 7.44 -12.39 20.32
CA GLU A 38 6.55 -11.63 21.20
C GLU A 38 5.05 -11.75 20.83
N GLY A 39 4.72 -12.50 19.79
CA GLY A 39 3.34 -12.80 19.41
C GLY A 39 2.77 -11.92 18.28
N LEU A 40 3.58 -11.07 17.65
CA LEU A 40 3.14 -10.36 16.45
C LEU A 40 2.94 -11.37 15.31
N CYS A 41 1.73 -11.42 14.74
CA CYS A 41 1.42 -12.25 13.59
C CYS A 41 0.71 -11.42 12.51
N ILE A 42 1.42 -11.14 11.43
CA ILE A 42 0.91 -10.33 10.31
C ILE A 42 0.85 -11.21 9.07
N GLN A 43 -0.24 -11.12 8.31
CA GLN A 43 -0.39 -11.82 7.03
C GLN A 43 -0.68 -10.82 5.92
N LYS A 44 0.05 -10.95 4.80
CA LYS A 44 -0.23 -10.20 3.58
C LYS A 44 -0.39 -11.17 2.41
N LYS A 45 -1.55 -11.08 1.76
CA LYS A 45 -1.92 -11.87 0.58
C LYS A 45 -1.80 -11.01 -0.67
N GLY A 46 -1.80 -11.65 -1.84
CA GLY A 46 -1.88 -10.92 -3.10
C GLY A 46 -0.57 -10.28 -3.53
N LEU A 47 0.58 -10.73 -3.01
CA LEU A 47 1.88 -10.21 -3.41
C LEU A 47 2.29 -10.81 -4.75
N ASP A 48 2.84 -9.98 -5.62
CA ASP A 48 3.67 -10.41 -6.73
C ASP A 48 5.15 -10.47 -6.30
N TYR A 49 6.03 -10.91 -7.19
CA TYR A 49 7.46 -11.02 -6.89
C TYR A 49 8.11 -9.67 -6.58
N GLN A 50 7.68 -8.59 -7.24
CA GLN A 50 8.20 -7.25 -6.98
C GLN A 50 7.77 -6.75 -5.59
N GLY A 51 6.50 -6.91 -5.25
CA GLY A 51 5.95 -6.58 -3.93
C GLY A 51 6.58 -7.42 -2.82
N LEU A 52 6.93 -8.68 -3.11
CA LEU A 52 7.73 -9.51 -2.20
C LEU A 52 9.14 -8.95 -2.02
N LYS A 53 9.84 -8.58 -3.10
CA LYS A 53 11.19 -7.98 -3.03
C LYS A 53 11.19 -6.72 -2.16
N THR A 54 10.26 -5.80 -2.41
CA THR A 54 10.12 -4.58 -1.59
C THR A 54 9.78 -4.89 -0.13
N LEU A 55 8.98 -5.93 0.14
CA LEU A 55 8.69 -6.33 1.52
C LEU A 55 9.96 -6.79 2.23
N VAL A 56 10.80 -7.60 1.58
CA VAL A 56 12.07 -8.09 2.14
C VAL A 56 13.02 -6.92 2.42
N GLU A 57 13.24 -6.02 1.46
CA GLU A 57 14.12 -4.85 1.63
C GLU A 57 13.71 -3.99 2.84
N LYS A 58 12.40 -3.79 3.06
CA LYS A 58 11.88 -3.04 4.22
C LYS A 58 12.13 -3.76 5.55
N LEU A 59 12.04 -5.09 5.56
CA LEU A 59 12.29 -5.88 6.76
C LEU A 59 13.79 -5.95 7.10
N GLU A 60 14.65 -6.03 6.08
CA GLU A 60 16.11 -5.98 6.25
C GLU A 60 16.54 -4.66 6.90
N GLY A 61 15.91 -3.53 6.55
CA GLY A 61 16.18 -2.23 7.18
C GLY A 61 15.70 -2.08 8.64
N LEU A 62 15.04 -3.09 9.21
CA LEU A 62 14.69 -3.13 10.64
C LEU A 62 15.75 -3.83 11.49
N CYS A 63 16.76 -4.45 10.86
CA CYS A 63 17.91 -5.07 11.50
C CYS A 63 19.04 -4.06 11.68
#